data_AF-A0A935YYS8-F1
#
_entry.id   AF-A0A935YYS8-F1
#
_cell.length_a   1.000
_cell.length_b   1.000
_cell.length_c   1.000
_cell.angle_alpha   90.00
_cell.angle_beta   90.00
_cell.angle_gamma   90.00
#
_symmetry.space_group_name_H-M   'P 1'
#
loop_
_entity.id
_entity.type
_entity.pdbx_description
1 polymer ?
#
loop_
_entity_poly.entity_id
_entity_poly.type
_entity_poly.pdbx_seq_one_letter_code
_entity_poly.pdbx_strand_id
1 'polypeptide(L)'
;MKRWFLLAIPAVTLGFAACSGKTDEVPTDAGTADAPTATATTTGTSTATGTSTGTGAPDAAPTLPAPTPFSVVTGACTETPPCGGTLEGTWDYTAGCIPSADLDRFTAEIRRQCPTATTGTVTGNMAGRITFAGNKVTRTAEATLTAPVLLPAECVAQANGNCNLVALAIRQGSGGMVSNVSCTAAGGGCDCRIAFGIGADKSGTTFTTSGDTLTTSDGDQYSYCVTGNKLTHTRTAAGAGSPQEPGHYEATKR
;
A
#
# COMPACT_ATOMS: atom_id res chain seq x y z
N MET A 1 39.30 -22.06 -13.13
CA MET A 1 38.53 -22.21 -11.87
C MET A 1 38.50 -20.85 -11.18
N LYS A 2 37.44 -20.08 -11.42
CA LYS A 2 37.37 -18.65 -11.11
C LYS A 2 36.62 -18.49 -9.78
N ARG A 3 37.38 -18.18 -8.73
CA ARG A 3 36.89 -17.85 -7.39
C ARG A 3 36.02 -16.59 -7.49
N TRP A 4 34.75 -16.69 -7.13
CA TRP A 4 33.88 -15.52 -6.97
C TRP A 4 34.07 -14.99 -5.55
N PHE A 5 34.48 -13.73 -5.51
CA PHE A 5 34.72 -12.94 -4.32
C PHE A 5 33.43 -12.80 -3.50
N LEU A 6 33.52 -13.22 -2.25
CA LEU A 6 32.72 -12.72 -1.14
C LEU A 6 32.99 -11.21 -0.99
N LEU A 7 31.96 -10.40 -1.24
CA LEU A 7 31.75 -9.08 -0.64
C LEU A 7 30.38 -9.18 0.04
N ALA A 8 30.35 -9.58 1.31
CA ALA A 8 30.32 -8.66 2.44
C ALA A 8 29.07 -7.79 2.47
N ILE A 9 27.90 -8.43 2.58
CA ILE A 9 26.89 -7.95 3.55
C ILE A 9 27.41 -8.45 4.91
N PRO A 10 27.44 -7.63 5.97
CA PRO A 10 27.87 -8.10 7.28
C PRO A 10 27.08 -9.35 7.64
N ALA A 11 27.80 -10.33 8.17
CA ALA A 11 27.24 -11.58 8.66
C ALA A 11 26.08 -11.30 9.61
N VAL A 12 24.86 -11.35 9.09
CA VAL A 12 23.75 -11.90 9.86
C VAL A 12 23.98 -13.39 9.81
N THR A 13 24.75 -13.87 10.78
CA THR A 13 24.60 -15.23 11.26
C THR A 13 23.09 -15.50 11.40
N LEU A 14 22.55 -16.37 10.55
CA LEU A 14 21.31 -17.10 10.82
C LEU A 14 21.58 -18.03 12.01
N GLY A 15 21.80 -17.43 13.17
CA GLY A 15 21.66 -18.08 14.46
C GLY A 15 20.18 -18.07 14.79
N PHE A 16 19.60 -19.26 14.87
CA PHE A 16 18.37 -19.49 15.62
C PHE A 16 18.62 -19.06 17.07
N ALA A 17 18.38 -17.80 17.40
CA ALA A 17 18.26 -17.31 18.76
C ALA A 17 16.77 -17.15 19.05
N ALA A 18 16.28 -17.98 19.97
CA ALA A 18 14.95 -17.90 20.53
C ALA A 18 14.65 -16.47 21.01
N CYS A 19 13.58 -15.87 20.51
CA CYS A 19 12.92 -14.77 21.21
C CYS A 19 12.25 -15.35 22.47
N SER A 20 13.00 -15.44 23.56
CA SER A 20 12.42 -15.34 24.90
C SER A 20 12.11 -13.87 25.15
N GLY A 21 10.98 -13.40 24.61
CA GLY A 21 10.34 -12.18 25.06
C GLY A 21 9.55 -12.50 26.33
N LYS A 22 9.95 -11.90 27.45
CA LYS A 22 9.23 -11.95 28.72
C LYS A 22 7.84 -11.37 28.53
N THR A 23 6.84 -12.14 28.91
CA THR A 23 5.48 -11.69 29.17
C THR A 23 5.52 -10.83 30.43
N ASP A 24 5.55 -9.51 30.30
CA ASP A 24 5.14 -8.65 31.40
C ASP A 24 3.61 -8.55 31.34
N GLU A 25 2.97 -9.35 32.17
CA GLU A 25 1.55 -9.26 32.50
C GLU A 25 1.28 -7.90 33.14
N VAL A 26 0.53 -7.04 32.45
CA VAL A 26 -0.10 -5.88 33.08
C VAL A 26 -1.44 -6.36 33.64
N PRO A 27 -1.65 -6.36 34.97
CA PRO A 27 -2.94 -6.72 35.54
C PRO A 27 -3.98 -5.65 35.21
N THR A 28 -5.09 -6.10 34.62
CA THR A 28 -6.31 -5.31 34.42
C THR A 28 -6.96 -5.09 35.79
N ASP A 29 -6.75 -3.92 36.37
CA ASP A 29 -7.44 -3.50 37.59
C ASP A 29 -8.82 -2.91 37.25
N ALA A 30 -9.85 -3.50 37.84
CA ALA A 30 -11.24 -3.10 37.68
C ALA A 30 -11.53 -1.92 38.61
N GLY A 31 -11.26 -0.71 38.13
CA GLY A 31 -11.57 0.54 38.84
C GLY A 31 -12.95 1.08 38.49
N THR A 32 -13.92 0.86 39.37
CA THR A 32 -15.21 1.58 39.42
C THR A 32 -14.94 3.07 39.58
N ALA A 33 -15.30 3.89 38.59
CA ALA A 33 -15.22 5.33 38.70
C ALA A 33 -16.51 5.89 39.32
N ASP A 34 -16.38 6.30 40.58
CA ASP A 34 -17.34 7.08 41.34
C ASP A 34 -17.65 8.42 40.66
N ALA A 35 -18.93 8.79 40.77
CA ALA A 35 -19.48 10.04 40.28
C ALA A 35 -18.95 11.26 41.06
N PRO A 36 -18.61 12.38 40.39
CA PRO A 36 -18.48 13.65 41.09
C PRO A 36 -19.86 14.29 41.31
N THR A 37 -20.19 14.44 42.60
CA THR A 37 -21.22 15.34 43.13
C THR A 37 -20.92 16.78 42.72
N ALA A 38 -21.81 17.40 41.96
CA ALA A 38 -21.85 18.85 41.77
C ALA A 38 -23.19 19.38 42.30
N THR A 39 -23.12 19.99 43.49
CA THR A 39 -24.18 20.81 44.08
C THR A 39 -24.15 22.19 43.42
N ALA A 40 -25.24 22.57 42.74
CA ALA A 40 -25.55 23.97 42.49
C ALA A 40 -27.07 24.17 42.45
N THR A 41 -27.57 24.80 43.50
CA THR A 41 -28.91 25.34 43.66
C THR A 41 -29.11 26.53 42.70
N THR A 42 -30.17 26.54 41.89
CA THR A 42 -31.01 27.73 41.70
C THR A 42 -32.35 27.41 41.02
N THR A 43 -33.36 28.05 41.58
CA THR A 43 -34.80 27.96 41.31
C THR A 43 -35.18 28.52 39.94
N GLY A 44 -36.07 27.84 39.22
CA GLY A 44 -36.67 28.34 37.98
C GLY A 44 -37.82 27.47 37.50
N THR A 45 -39.02 27.77 37.98
CA THR A 45 -40.29 27.18 37.55
C THR A 45 -40.59 27.55 36.09
N SER A 46 -40.78 26.57 35.22
CA SER A 46 -41.63 26.69 34.02
C SER A 46 -42.04 25.32 33.48
N THR A 47 -43.35 25.08 33.54
CA THR A 47 -44.06 23.93 32.98
C THR A 47 -44.00 23.98 31.45
N ALA A 48 -43.44 22.94 30.83
CA ALA A 48 -43.72 22.62 29.42
C ALA A 48 -43.60 21.10 29.21
N THR A 49 -44.77 20.48 29.03
CA THR A 49 -44.96 19.11 28.58
C THR A 49 -44.40 18.95 27.17
N GLY A 50 -43.43 18.07 26.97
CA GLY A 50 -42.80 17.86 25.66
C GLY A 50 -41.90 16.63 25.66
N THR A 51 -42.51 15.45 25.59
CA THR A 51 -41.84 14.17 25.42
C THR A 51 -41.08 14.14 24.09
N SER A 52 -39.74 14.17 24.13
CA SER A 52 -38.90 13.68 23.03
C SER A 52 -37.53 13.25 23.56
N THR A 53 -37.44 11.99 23.97
CA THR A 53 -36.19 11.25 24.10
C THR A 53 -35.64 10.98 22.70
N GLY A 54 -34.80 11.88 22.22
CA GLY A 54 -33.98 11.69 21.03
C GLY A 54 -32.52 11.84 21.38
N THR A 55 -31.88 10.77 21.87
CA THR A 55 -30.43 10.61 21.84
C THR A 55 -30.01 10.56 20.37
N GLY A 56 -29.80 11.73 19.76
CA GLY A 56 -29.20 11.86 18.45
C GLY A 56 -27.75 11.40 18.55
N ALA A 57 -27.48 10.16 18.13
CA ALA A 57 -26.15 9.81 17.66
C ALA A 57 -25.75 10.82 16.57
N PRO A 58 -24.49 11.29 16.50
CA PRO A 58 -24.07 12.09 15.37
C PRO A 58 -24.34 11.27 14.11
N ASP A 59 -25.16 11.81 13.20
CA ASP A 59 -25.46 11.18 11.92
C ASP A 59 -24.14 10.72 11.30
N ALA A 60 -23.99 9.40 11.17
CA ALA A 60 -22.85 8.83 10.47
C ALA A 60 -22.85 9.47 9.08
N ALA A 61 -21.77 10.19 8.76
CA ALA A 61 -21.60 10.76 7.43
C ALA A 61 -21.88 9.66 6.39
N PRO A 62 -22.68 9.94 5.35
CA PRO A 62 -23.10 8.91 4.41
C PRO A 62 -21.87 8.19 3.84
N THR A 63 -21.79 6.88 4.08
CA THR A 63 -20.71 6.05 3.58
C THR A 63 -20.77 6.04 2.05
N LEU A 64 -19.79 6.68 1.41
CA LEU A 64 -19.68 6.70 -0.04
C LEU A 64 -19.57 5.28 -0.61
N PRO A 65 -20.27 4.92 -1.70
CA PRO A 65 -20.17 3.59 -2.29
C PRO A 65 -18.72 3.25 -2.68
N ALA A 66 -18.33 2.00 -2.51
CA ALA A 66 -16.97 1.54 -2.79
C ALA A 66 -16.53 1.83 -4.23
N PRO A 67 -15.25 2.17 -4.48
CA PRO A 67 -14.73 2.31 -5.83
C PRO A 67 -14.87 1.01 -6.63
N THR A 68 -15.13 1.12 -7.94
CA THR A 68 -15.20 -0.05 -8.82
C THR A 68 -13.79 -0.49 -9.19
N PRO A 69 -13.45 -1.78 -9.11
CA PRO A 69 -12.14 -2.27 -9.51
C PRO A 69 -11.94 -2.16 -11.03
N PHE A 70 -10.72 -1.87 -11.45
CA PHE A 70 -10.28 -1.87 -12.84
C PHE A 70 -8.97 -2.66 -12.99
N SER A 71 -8.70 -3.15 -14.21
CA SER A 71 -7.44 -3.84 -14.49
C SER A 71 -6.32 -2.85 -14.78
N VAL A 72 -5.19 -3.03 -14.11
CA VAL A 72 -3.96 -2.26 -14.34
C VAL A 72 -3.28 -2.80 -15.58
N VAL A 73 -3.00 -1.92 -16.54
CA VAL A 73 -2.27 -2.28 -17.77
C VAL A 73 -0.77 -2.14 -17.57
N THR A 74 0.01 -2.88 -18.35
CA THR A 74 1.48 -2.87 -18.30
C THR A 74 2.05 -2.60 -19.69
N GLY A 75 3.18 -1.88 -19.75
CA GLY A 75 3.91 -1.64 -21.00
C GLY A 75 4.15 -0.17 -21.28
N ALA A 76 3.81 0.28 -22.51
CA ALA A 76 3.96 1.67 -22.91
C ALA A 76 2.82 2.52 -22.33
N CYS A 77 3.08 3.15 -21.19
CA CYS A 77 2.12 4.03 -20.55
C CYS A 77 2.10 5.40 -21.24
N THR A 78 0.91 5.86 -21.61
CA THR A 78 0.76 7.23 -22.10
C THR A 78 0.75 8.16 -20.91
N GLU A 79 1.85 8.89 -20.72
CA GLU A 79 1.91 9.92 -19.68
C GLU A 79 1.19 11.18 -20.15
N THR A 80 0.30 11.69 -19.30
CA THR A 80 -0.24 13.04 -19.49
C THR A 80 0.78 14.02 -18.92
N PRO A 81 1.25 15.03 -19.69
CA PRO A 81 2.15 16.04 -19.18
C PRO A 81 1.57 16.69 -17.91
N PRO A 82 2.37 16.89 -16.86
CA PRO A 82 1.89 17.51 -15.64
C PRO A 82 1.47 18.96 -15.93
N CYS A 83 0.34 19.36 -15.33
CA CYS A 83 -0.29 20.67 -15.59
C CYS A 83 -0.79 21.34 -14.31
N GLY A 84 -0.67 20.69 -13.16
CA GLY A 84 -1.19 21.16 -11.89
C GLY A 84 -2.73 21.21 -11.88
N GLY A 85 -3.27 22.20 -11.18
CA GLY A 85 -4.72 22.43 -11.04
C GLY A 85 -5.25 22.16 -9.63
N THR A 86 -6.55 22.38 -9.45
CA THR A 86 -7.22 22.30 -8.14
C THR A 86 -7.58 20.86 -7.80
N LEU A 87 -7.02 20.35 -6.71
CA LEU A 87 -7.21 18.97 -6.27
C LEU A 87 -8.42 18.75 -5.35
N GLU A 88 -8.99 19.80 -4.78
CA GLU A 88 -10.06 19.69 -3.78
C GLU A 88 -11.24 18.82 -4.27
N GLY A 89 -11.66 17.88 -3.40
CA GLY A 89 -12.76 16.96 -3.66
C GLY A 89 -12.36 15.49 -3.60
N THR A 90 -13.28 14.63 -4.04
CA THR A 90 -13.12 13.17 -4.03
C THR A 90 -12.96 12.65 -5.46
N TRP A 91 -11.97 11.78 -5.64
CA TRP A 91 -11.56 11.20 -6.91
C TRP A 91 -11.51 9.68 -6.76
N ASP A 92 -12.22 8.95 -7.62
CA ASP A 92 -12.12 7.49 -7.68
C ASP A 92 -11.13 7.11 -8.78
N TYR A 93 -10.22 6.17 -8.52
CA TYR A 93 -9.34 5.66 -9.57
C TYR A 93 -10.14 4.94 -10.64
N THR A 94 -9.80 5.19 -11.89
CA THR A 94 -10.50 4.65 -13.07
C THR A 94 -9.56 3.99 -14.06
N ALA A 95 -8.27 4.32 -14.04
CA ALA A 95 -7.25 3.64 -14.84
C ALA A 95 -5.88 3.67 -14.15
N GLY A 96 -5.02 2.74 -14.55
CA GLY A 96 -3.66 2.62 -14.03
C GLY A 96 -2.77 1.89 -15.03
N CYS A 97 -1.55 2.37 -15.21
CA CYS A 97 -0.57 1.80 -16.10
C CYS A 97 0.81 1.73 -15.44
N ILE A 98 1.44 0.56 -15.46
CA ILE A 98 2.81 0.37 -14.96
C ILE A 98 3.78 0.34 -16.15
N PRO A 99 4.74 1.28 -16.23
CA PRO A 99 5.65 1.36 -17.36
C PRO A 99 6.59 0.15 -17.40
N SER A 100 6.96 -0.27 -18.60
CA SER A 100 7.89 -1.39 -18.80
C SER A 100 9.21 -1.22 -18.05
N ALA A 101 9.69 0.03 -17.90
CA ALA A 101 10.92 0.32 -17.16
C ALA A 101 10.86 -0.11 -15.67
N ASP A 102 9.70 0.01 -15.03
CA ASP A 102 9.52 -0.45 -13.65
C ASP A 102 9.46 -1.99 -13.58
N LEU A 103 8.85 -2.63 -14.57
CA LEU A 103 8.84 -4.09 -14.69
C LEU A 103 10.24 -4.66 -14.99
N ASP A 104 11.04 -3.93 -15.77
CA ASP A 104 12.41 -4.28 -16.08
C ASP A 104 13.30 -4.20 -14.84
N ARG A 105 13.12 -3.17 -14.00
CA ARG A 105 13.80 -3.06 -12.70
C ARG A 105 13.45 -4.23 -11.78
N PHE A 106 12.17 -4.57 -11.70
CA PHE A 106 11.71 -5.75 -10.95
C PHE A 106 12.34 -7.04 -11.49
N THR A 107 12.33 -7.24 -12.80
CA THR A 107 12.92 -8.41 -13.45
C THR A 107 14.43 -8.47 -13.24
N ALA A 108 15.12 -7.34 -13.28
CA ALA A 108 16.56 -7.24 -13.03
C ALA A 108 16.93 -7.66 -11.60
N GLU A 109 16.09 -7.31 -10.61
CA GLU A 109 16.28 -7.73 -9.23
C GLU A 109 16.17 -9.25 -9.08
N ILE A 110 15.15 -9.87 -9.69
CA ILE A 110 15.02 -11.34 -9.70
C ILE A 110 16.24 -11.97 -10.38
N ARG A 111 16.64 -11.43 -11.54
CA ARG A 111 17.79 -11.95 -12.31
C ARG A 111 19.13 -11.77 -11.61
N ARG A 112 19.24 -10.81 -10.68
CA ARG A 112 20.43 -10.68 -9.83
C ARG A 112 20.61 -11.89 -8.92
N GLN A 113 19.51 -12.46 -8.42
CA GLN A 113 19.52 -13.66 -7.57
C GLN A 113 19.57 -14.94 -8.41
N CYS A 114 18.87 -14.95 -9.55
CA CYS A 114 18.75 -16.09 -10.46
C CYS A 114 18.85 -15.61 -11.92
N PRO A 115 20.05 -15.57 -12.52
CA PRO A 115 20.25 -15.00 -13.87
C PRO A 115 19.42 -15.64 -14.97
N THR A 116 19.03 -16.90 -14.81
CA THR A 116 18.22 -17.67 -15.76
C THR A 116 16.72 -17.61 -15.48
N ALA A 117 16.28 -16.90 -14.44
CA ALA A 117 14.87 -16.67 -14.17
C ALA A 117 14.19 -15.95 -15.34
N THR A 118 12.97 -16.38 -15.64
CA THR A 118 12.09 -15.66 -16.56
C THR A 118 10.88 -15.12 -15.83
N THR A 119 10.49 -13.90 -16.18
CA THR A 119 9.28 -13.24 -15.70
C THR A 119 8.27 -13.24 -16.85
N GLY A 120 7.00 -13.52 -16.54
CA GLY A 120 5.92 -13.37 -17.51
C GLY A 120 5.20 -12.03 -17.34
N THR A 121 4.09 -11.88 -18.05
CA THR A 121 3.30 -10.65 -18.03
C THR A 121 2.70 -10.41 -16.65
N VAL A 122 2.97 -9.22 -16.09
CA VAL A 122 2.34 -8.78 -14.85
C VAL A 122 0.91 -8.35 -15.14
N THR A 123 -0.02 -8.85 -14.35
CA THR A 123 -1.45 -8.50 -14.42
C THR A 123 -1.93 -8.07 -13.05
N GLY A 124 -2.86 -7.13 -12.95
CA GLY A 124 -3.48 -6.86 -11.67
C GLY A 124 -4.75 -6.06 -11.76
N ASN A 125 -5.39 -5.91 -10.60
CA ASN A 125 -6.59 -5.11 -10.42
C ASN A 125 -6.36 -4.11 -9.30
N MET A 126 -6.90 -2.92 -9.47
CA MET A 126 -6.86 -1.85 -8.46
C MET A 126 -8.27 -1.31 -8.26
N ALA A 127 -8.59 -0.97 -7.02
CA ALA A 127 -9.73 -0.15 -6.65
C ALA A 127 -9.24 0.90 -5.65
N GLY A 128 -9.70 2.13 -5.78
CA GLY A 128 -9.35 3.11 -4.77
C GLY A 128 -10.02 4.46 -4.92
N ARG A 129 -9.75 5.30 -3.93
CA ARG A 129 -10.23 6.66 -3.80
C ARG A 129 -9.15 7.56 -3.23
N ILE A 130 -9.17 8.81 -3.68
CA ILE A 130 -8.39 9.91 -3.13
C ILE A 130 -9.36 11.01 -2.75
N THR A 131 -9.23 11.54 -1.54
CA THR A 131 -9.99 12.71 -1.09
C THR A 131 -9.01 13.77 -0.64
N PHE A 132 -9.10 14.94 -1.28
CA PHE A 132 -8.40 16.16 -0.87
C PHE A 132 -9.41 17.08 -0.18
N ALA A 133 -9.12 17.41 1.07
CA ALA A 133 -9.94 18.30 1.88
C ALA A 133 -9.06 19.29 2.64
N GLY A 134 -9.07 20.56 2.21
CA GLY A 134 -8.18 21.59 2.75
C GLY A 134 -6.72 21.25 2.48
N ASN A 135 -5.93 21.03 3.54
CA ASN A 135 -4.53 20.62 3.43
C ASN A 135 -4.31 19.12 3.68
N LYS A 136 -5.39 18.32 3.75
CA LYS A 136 -5.32 16.89 4.02
C LYS A 136 -5.63 16.08 2.78
N VAL A 137 -4.87 15.02 2.57
CA VAL A 137 -5.14 13.99 1.58
C VAL A 137 -5.37 12.65 2.30
N THR A 138 -6.48 12.01 1.95
CA THR A 138 -6.80 10.65 2.34
C THR A 138 -6.82 9.79 1.09
N ARG A 139 -5.93 8.81 1.01
CA ARG A 139 -5.91 7.81 -0.06
C ARG A 139 -6.33 6.48 0.54
N THR A 140 -7.33 5.85 -0.07
CA THR A 140 -7.72 4.47 0.21
C THR A 140 -7.62 3.73 -1.11
N ALA A 141 -6.47 3.11 -1.37
CA ALA A 141 -6.23 2.37 -2.60
C ALA A 141 -5.77 0.97 -2.25
N GLU A 142 -6.40 0.00 -2.90
CA GLU A 142 -6.05 -1.40 -2.83
C GLU A 142 -5.77 -1.88 -4.25
N ALA A 143 -4.53 -2.32 -4.50
CA ALA A 143 -4.19 -3.02 -5.73
C ALA A 143 -3.59 -4.38 -5.42
N THR A 144 -3.95 -5.35 -6.23
CA THR A 144 -3.30 -6.66 -6.29
C THR A 144 -2.66 -6.82 -7.65
N LEU A 145 -1.33 -6.80 -7.70
CA LEU A 145 -0.54 -7.08 -8.89
C LEU A 145 0.02 -8.49 -8.77
N THR A 146 -0.09 -9.30 -9.81
CA THR A 146 0.45 -10.67 -9.87
C THR A 146 1.53 -10.74 -10.95
N ALA A 147 2.76 -11.07 -10.54
CA ALA A 147 3.88 -11.34 -11.43
C ALA A 147 4.18 -12.84 -11.49
N PRO A 148 4.06 -13.49 -12.66
CA PRO A 148 4.54 -14.85 -12.86
C PRO A 148 6.06 -14.88 -13.01
N VAL A 149 6.72 -15.80 -12.33
CA VAL A 149 8.17 -15.98 -12.33
C VAL A 149 8.50 -17.47 -12.43
N LEU A 150 9.19 -17.86 -13.49
CA LEU A 150 9.73 -19.20 -13.62
C LEU A 150 11.19 -19.21 -13.13
N LEU A 151 11.45 -20.02 -12.11
CA LEU A 151 12.76 -20.25 -11.53
C LEU A 151 13.26 -21.63 -11.96
N PRO A 152 14.29 -21.70 -12.80
CA PRO A 152 14.90 -22.97 -13.21
C PRO A 152 15.51 -23.76 -12.04
N ALA A 153 15.85 -25.03 -12.31
CA ALA A 153 16.39 -25.97 -11.32
C ALA A 153 17.65 -25.45 -10.61
N GLU A 154 18.54 -24.78 -11.34
CA GLU A 154 19.78 -24.21 -10.81
C GLU A 154 19.54 -23.11 -9.77
N CYS A 155 18.39 -22.43 -9.84
CA CYS A 155 18.04 -21.35 -8.91
C CYS A 155 17.33 -21.86 -7.66
N VAL A 156 16.76 -23.06 -7.73
CA VAL A 156 16.06 -23.69 -6.61
C VAL A 156 16.89 -24.80 -5.95
N ALA A 157 18.09 -25.08 -6.49
CA ALA A 157 19.03 -26.05 -5.94
C ALA A 157 19.39 -25.75 -4.47
N GLN A 158 19.54 -24.47 -4.11
CA GLN A 158 19.79 -24.05 -2.72
C GLN A 158 18.63 -24.37 -1.78
N ALA A 159 17.41 -24.46 -2.31
CA ALA A 159 16.21 -24.87 -1.60
C ALA A 159 15.93 -26.38 -1.74
N ASN A 160 16.89 -27.18 -2.24
CA ASN A 160 16.71 -28.61 -2.57
C ASN A 160 15.51 -28.87 -3.50
N GLY A 161 15.20 -27.94 -4.41
CA GLY A 161 14.03 -28.01 -5.29
C GLY A 161 12.69 -27.77 -4.59
N ASN A 162 12.68 -27.37 -3.31
CA ASN A 162 11.45 -27.15 -2.56
C ASN A 162 10.87 -25.75 -2.83
N CYS A 163 9.83 -25.70 -3.67
CA CYS A 163 9.18 -24.46 -4.05
C CYS A 163 8.50 -23.71 -2.88
N ASN A 164 8.13 -24.40 -1.80
CA ASN A 164 7.58 -23.72 -0.62
C ASN A 164 8.66 -22.94 0.13
N LEU A 165 9.89 -23.47 0.19
CA LEU A 165 11.03 -22.74 0.77
C LEU A 165 11.41 -21.54 -0.08
N VAL A 166 11.34 -21.68 -1.41
CA VAL A 166 11.54 -20.56 -2.35
C VAL A 166 10.50 -19.48 -2.13
N ALA A 167 9.21 -19.85 -2.04
CA ALA A 167 8.13 -18.91 -1.75
C ALA A 167 8.34 -18.18 -0.43
N LEU A 168 8.79 -18.89 0.61
CA LEU A 168 9.10 -18.31 1.92
C LEU A 168 10.27 -17.32 1.84
N ALA A 169 11.34 -17.70 1.13
CA ALA A 169 12.52 -16.84 0.95
C ALA A 169 12.16 -15.54 0.21
N ILE A 170 11.33 -15.62 -0.85
CA ILE A 170 10.86 -14.43 -1.59
C ILE A 170 10.05 -13.52 -0.66
N ARG A 171 9.12 -14.08 0.13
CA ARG A 171 8.33 -13.28 1.09
C ARG A 171 9.23 -12.57 2.09
N GLN A 172 10.16 -13.30 2.72
CA GLN A 172 11.07 -12.76 3.73
C GLN A 172 12.04 -11.72 3.17
N GLY A 173 12.56 -11.95 1.95
CA GLY A 173 13.47 -11.03 1.26
C GLY A 173 12.81 -9.77 0.71
N SER A 174 11.48 -9.78 0.55
CA SER A 174 10.73 -8.65 -0.04
C SER A 174 10.51 -7.45 0.88
N GLY A 175 10.93 -7.53 2.15
CA GLY A 175 10.76 -6.43 3.11
C GLY A 175 9.30 -6.04 3.37
N GLY A 176 8.34 -6.95 3.14
CA GLY A 176 6.90 -6.70 3.33
C GLY A 176 6.16 -6.13 2.13
N MET A 177 6.83 -5.89 0.99
CA MET A 177 6.18 -5.40 -0.23
C MET A 177 5.31 -6.46 -0.93
N VAL A 178 5.56 -7.73 -0.66
CA VAL A 178 4.84 -8.86 -1.26
C VAL A 178 3.76 -9.33 -0.29
N SER A 179 2.51 -9.27 -0.75
CA SER A 179 1.35 -9.71 0.05
C SER A 179 1.21 -11.24 0.04
N ASN A 180 1.54 -11.89 -1.07
CA ASN A 180 1.50 -13.34 -1.18
C ASN A 180 2.49 -13.89 -2.21
N VAL A 181 2.99 -15.11 -2.02
CA VAL A 181 3.79 -15.83 -3.00
C VAL A 181 3.36 -17.28 -3.04
N SER A 182 2.80 -17.74 -4.16
CA SER A 182 2.58 -19.17 -4.38
C SER A 182 3.60 -19.70 -5.36
N CYS A 183 4.30 -20.78 -5.04
CA CYS A 183 5.21 -21.44 -5.96
C CYS A 183 4.85 -22.91 -6.08
N THR A 184 4.82 -23.43 -7.29
CA THR A 184 4.58 -24.84 -7.60
C THR A 184 5.75 -25.43 -8.38
N ALA A 185 5.98 -26.73 -8.26
CA ALA A 185 7.05 -27.39 -8.98
C ALA A 185 6.77 -27.40 -10.50
N ALA A 186 7.77 -27.04 -11.30
CA ALA A 186 7.65 -26.97 -12.75
C ALA A 186 8.97 -27.36 -13.42
N GLY A 187 9.01 -28.51 -14.10
CA GLY A 187 10.17 -28.91 -14.93
C GLY A 187 11.51 -29.01 -14.20
N GLY A 188 11.51 -29.38 -12.91
CA GLY A 188 12.72 -29.40 -12.07
C GLY A 188 13.05 -28.06 -11.40
N GLY A 189 12.32 -27.00 -11.73
CA GLY A 189 12.32 -25.69 -11.09
C GLY A 189 11.01 -25.38 -10.37
N CYS A 190 10.72 -24.09 -10.18
CA CYS A 190 9.48 -23.60 -9.58
C CYS A 190 8.82 -22.53 -10.46
N ASP A 191 7.51 -22.64 -10.68
CA ASP A 191 6.66 -21.57 -11.22
C ASP A 191 6.03 -20.82 -10.03
N CYS A 192 6.38 -19.55 -9.87
CA CYS A 192 5.96 -18.70 -8.78
C CYS A 192 5.01 -17.60 -9.27
N ARG A 193 3.94 -17.35 -8.50
CA ARG A 193 3.07 -16.18 -8.61
C ARG A 193 3.32 -15.29 -7.41
N ILE A 194 3.88 -14.12 -7.67
CA ILE A 194 4.17 -13.11 -6.65
C ILE A 194 3.06 -12.07 -6.71
N ALA A 195 2.31 -11.97 -5.62
CA ALA A 195 1.28 -10.95 -5.44
C ALA A 195 1.86 -9.77 -4.64
N PHE A 196 1.72 -8.57 -5.19
CA PHE A 196 2.03 -7.32 -4.51
C PHE A 196 0.74 -6.69 -4.06
N GLY A 197 0.68 -6.32 -2.78
CA GLY A 197 -0.38 -5.48 -2.26
C GLY A 197 0.06 -4.03 -2.33
N ILE A 198 -0.62 -3.20 -3.11
CA ILE A 198 -0.55 -1.75 -2.93
C ILE A 198 -1.72 -1.44 -2.00
N GLY A 199 -1.49 -1.60 -0.70
CA GLY A 199 -2.45 -1.27 0.34
C GLY A 199 -1.88 -0.13 1.13
N ALA A 200 -2.33 1.09 0.87
CA ALA A 200 -2.02 2.18 1.77
C ALA A 200 -3.25 3.04 1.93
N ASP A 201 -4.04 2.68 2.95
CA ASP A 201 -4.93 3.65 3.59
C ASP A 201 -4.05 4.72 4.25
N LYS A 202 -3.59 5.68 3.44
CA LYS A 202 -2.91 6.87 3.94
C LYS A 202 -3.99 7.89 4.27
N SER A 203 -4.50 7.82 5.49
CA SER A 203 -5.49 8.77 5.98
C SER A 203 -4.82 9.97 6.66
N GLY A 204 -5.32 11.17 6.35
CA GLY A 204 -5.00 12.37 7.12
C GLY A 204 -3.60 12.96 6.93
N THR A 205 -2.80 12.45 5.99
CA THR A 205 -1.52 13.06 5.58
C THR A 205 -1.75 14.48 5.08
N THR A 206 -0.87 15.41 5.42
CA THR A 206 -0.98 16.76 4.84
C THR A 206 -0.33 16.78 3.47
N PHE A 207 -0.78 17.69 2.61
CA PHE A 207 -0.16 17.89 1.30
C PHE A 207 0.04 19.37 1.01
N THR A 208 1.05 19.64 0.20
CA THR A 208 1.28 20.94 -0.43
C THR A 208 1.40 20.76 -1.93
N THR A 209 1.13 21.84 -2.67
CA THR A 209 1.29 21.87 -4.12
C THR A 209 2.21 23.01 -4.51
N SER A 210 3.05 22.79 -5.50
CA SER A 210 3.94 23.79 -6.09
C SER A 210 3.94 23.58 -7.60
N GLY A 211 3.22 24.44 -8.32
CA GLY A 211 3.00 24.29 -9.75
C GLY A 211 2.21 23.01 -10.06
N ASP A 212 2.90 22.03 -10.62
CA ASP A 212 2.37 20.74 -11.07
C ASP A 212 2.80 19.55 -10.20
N THR A 213 3.45 19.85 -9.07
CA THR A 213 3.98 18.87 -8.12
C THR A 213 3.19 18.90 -6.83
N LEU A 214 2.73 17.74 -6.39
CA LEU A 214 2.14 17.50 -5.08
C LEU A 214 3.17 16.82 -4.18
N THR A 215 3.31 17.33 -2.96
CA THR A 215 4.17 16.75 -1.92
C THR A 215 3.34 16.41 -0.71
N THR A 216 3.42 15.17 -0.22
CA THR A 216 2.77 14.77 1.03
C THR A 216 3.71 14.91 2.22
N SER A 217 3.16 15.00 3.44
CA SER A 217 3.93 15.03 4.69
C SER A 217 4.85 13.84 4.89
N ASP A 218 4.55 12.72 4.24
CA ASP A 218 5.36 11.49 4.30
C ASP A 218 6.59 11.56 3.40
N GLY A 219 6.72 12.64 2.61
CA GLY A 219 7.81 12.87 1.67
C GLY A 219 7.57 12.28 0.28
N ASP A 220 6.39 11.74 -0.01
CA ASP A 220 6.06 11.32 -1.37
C ASP A 220 5.84 12.55 -2.27
N GLN A 221 6.36 12.49 -3.49
CA GLN A 221 6.13 13.51 -4.50
C GLN A 221 5.43 12.91 -5.71
N TYR A 222 4.50 13.67 -6.27
CA TYR A 222 3.72 13.29 -7.43
C TYR A 222 3.67 14.44 -8.42
N SER A 223 3.95 14.16 -9.68
CA SER A 223 3.57 15.04 -10.78
C SER A 223 2.09 14.82 -11.08
N TYR A 224 1.31 15.88 -11.24
CA TYR A 224 -0.13 15.74 -11.47
C TYR A 224 -0.68 16.74 -12.49
N CYS A 225 -1.84 16.39 -13.05
CA CYS A 225 -2.60 17.25 -13.94
C CYS A 225 -4.10 17.05 -13.70
N VAL A 226 -4.82 18.15 -13.46
CA VAL A 226 -6.28 18.18 -13.34
C VAL A 226 -6.86 18.85 -14.58
N THR A 227 -7.65 18.11 -15.35
CA THR A 227 -8.37 18.61 -16.53
C THR A 227 -9.86 18.26 -16.40
N GLY A 228 -10.68 19.27 -16.10
CA GLY A 228 -12.10 19.06 -15.83
C GLY A 228 -12.32 18.13 -14.64
N ASN A 229 -13.01 17.00 -14.86
CA ASN A 229 -13.25 15.98 -13.84
C ASN A 229 -12.21 14.84 -13.87
N LYS A 230 -11.08 15.01 -14.55
CA LYS A 230 -10.01 14.01 -14.64
C LYS A 230 -8.78 14.48 -13.89
N LEU A 231 -8.25 13.62 -13.02
CA LEU A 231 -6.95 13.76 -12.36
C LEU A 231 -6.02 12.67 -12.89
N THR A 232 -4.87 13.06 -13.42
CA THR A 232 -3.77 12.12 -13.70
C THR A 232 -2.61 12.40 -12.77
N HIS A 233 -1.96 11.37 -12.25
CA HIS A 233 -0.76 11.53 -11.43
C HIS A 233 0.22 10.39 -11.60
N THR A 234 1.49 10.71 -11.36
CA THR A 234 2.63 9.80 -11.36
C THR A 234 3.46 10.11 -10.14
N ARG A 235 3.89 9.08 -9.41
CA ARG A 235 4.81 9.29 -8.30
C ARG A 235 6.22 9.54 -8.85
N THR A 236 6.79 10.69 -8.52
CA THR A 236 8.12 11.12 -8.97
C THR A 236 9.20 10.89 -7.91
N ALA A 237 8.82 10.86 -6.63
CA ALA A 237 9.72 10.50 -5.53
C ALA A 237 8.99 9.75 -4.41
N ALA A 238 9.73 8.85 -3.77
CA ALA A 238 9.25 8.10 -2.62
C ALA A 238 9.73 8.74 -1.31
N GLY A 239 8.81 8.98 -0.38
CA GLY A 239 9.12 9.29 1.00
C GLY A 239 9.74 8.10 1.73
N ALA A 240 10.51 8.37 2.78
CA ALA A 240 11.17 7.34 3.56
C ALA A 240 10.15 6.33 4.12
N GLY A 241 10.37 5.03 3.87
CA GLY A 241 9.51 3.96 4.36
C GLY A 241 8.16 3.79 3.65
N SER A 242 7.87 4.57 2.60
CA SER A 242 6.64 4.41 1.83
C SER A 242 6.82 3.31 0.77
N PRO A 243 5.99 2.24 0.76
CA PRO A 243 6.05 1.22 -0.28
C PRO A 243 5.93 1.87 -1.65
N GLN A 244 6.74 1.40 -2.61
CA GLN A 244 6.75 2.00 -3.95
C GLN A 244 5.41 1.71 -4.63
N GLU A 245 4.77 2.77 -5.13
CA GLU A 245 3.58 2.68 -5.97
C GLU A 245 4.04 3.01 -7.39
N PRO A 246 4.51 2.01 -8.16
CA PRO A 246 4.93 2.24 -9.52
C PRO A 246 3.72 2.56 -10.39
N GLY A 247 3.93 3.37 -11.44
CA GLY A 247 2.94 3.61 -12.47
C GLY A 247 2.29 4.99 -12.51
N HIS A 248 1.46 5.15 -13.53
CA HIS A 248 0.67 6.31 -13.88
C HIS A 248 -0.79 5.98 -13.64
N TYR A 249 -1.49 6.86 -12.93
CA TYR A 249 -2.86 6.61 -12.52
C TYR A 249 -3.78 7.72 -12.95
N GLU A 250 -5.00 7.33 -13.32
CA GLU A 250 -6.09 8.24 -13.62
C GLU A 250 -7.20 8.06 -12.59
N ALA A 251 -7.79 9.18 -12.18
CA ALA A 251 -8.93 9.22 -11.30
C ALA A 251 -9.97 10.22 -11.82
N THR A 252 -11.24 9.92 -11.58
CA THR A 252 -12.37 10.75 -11.99
C THR A 252 -13.02 11.37 -10.77
N LYS A 253 -13.31 12.67 -10.85
CA LYS A 253 -14.01 13.41 -9.81
C LYS A 253 -15.43 12.88 -9.65
N ARG A 254 -15.85 12.67 -8.40
CA ARG A 254 -17.24 12.39 -8.05
C ARG A 254 -18.10 13.64 -8.01
#